data_AF-A0A9X9WR89-F1
#
_entry.id   AF-A0A9X9WR89-F1
#
_cell.length_a   1.000
_cell.length_b   1.000
_cell.length_c   1.000
_cell.angle_alpha   90.00
_cell.angle_beta   90.00
_cell.angle_gamma   90.00
#
_symmetry.space_group_name_H-M   'P 1'
#
loop_
_entity.id
_entity.type
_entity.pdbx_description
1 polymer ?
#
loop_
_entity_poly.entity_id
_entity_poly.type
_entity_poly.pdbx_seq_one_letter_code
_entity_poly.pdbx_strand_id
1 'polypeptide(L)'
;MAHAADAHPGHGTAAGTAVAHEEGQQHPIRLYLVVWVWLFVLSTFSYLVDYFHLQGMLRWTLILLLMMLKAGLIVAVFMHMKWERLALGYAILLPPVAVLIFMAIMMLEADHTLLSRLQFLSRTPG
;
A
#
# COMPACT_ATOMS: atom_id res chain seq x y z
N MET A 1 50.67 -57.14 38.46
CA MET A 1 49.59 -56.67 37.56
C MET A 1 48.41 -56.28 38.41
N ALA A 2 48.09 -54.98 38.47
CA ALA A 2 46.84 -54.33 38.86
C ALA A 2 47.17 -53.01 39.58
N HIS A 3 47.36 -51.94 38.81
CA HIS A 3 47.40 -50.58 39.32
C HIS A 3 46.43 -49.74 38.48
N ALA A 4 45.66 -48.92 39.20
CA ALA A 4 44.88 -47.77 38.74
C ALA A 4 43.65 -48.02 37.86
N ALA A 5 42.47 -47.71 38.40
CA ALA A 5 41.74 -46.49 38.02
C ALA A 5 40.44 -46.40 38.83
N ASP A 6 40.49 -45.63 39.92
CA ASP A 6 39.31 -45.02 40.53
C ASP A 6 38.68 -44.07 39.51
N ALA A 7 37.41 -44.30 39.16
CA ALA A 7 36.63 -43.42 38.29
C ALA A 7 35.37 -42.97 39.03
N HIS A 8 35.50 -41.89 39.81
CA HIS A 8 34.39 -41.10 40.30
C HIS A 8 34.25 -39.81 39.45
N PRO A 9 33.13 -39.10 39.57
CA PRO A 9 32.22 -38.74 38.49
C PRO A 9 32.67 -37.50 37.70
N GLY A 10 32.51 -37.52 36.38
CA GLY A 10 32.69 -36.32 35.56
C GLY A 10 31.58 -35.29 35.81
N HIS A 11 31.81 -34.35 36.71
CA HIS A 11 31.13 -33.05 36.70
C HIS A 11 31.73 -32.19 35.57
N GLY A 12 31.13 -32.29 34.39
CA GLY A 12 31.32 -31.32 33.32
C GLY A 12 30.33 -30.18 33.49
N THR A 13 30.68 -29.18 34.31
CA THR A 13 29.96 -27.91 34.39
C THR A 13 30.19 -27.11 33.11
N ALA A 14 29.08 -26.65 32.53
CA ALA A 14 28.96 -25.47 31.67
C ALA A 14 29.94 -25.30 30.50
N ALA A 15 29.53 -25.78 29.32
CA ALA A 15 29.80 -25.07 28.07
C ALA A 15 28.45 -24.69 27.48
N GLY A 16 28.19 -23.38 27.54
CA GLY A 16 27.10 -22.62 26.94
C GLY A 16 25.99 -23.39 26.25
N THR A 17 24.78 -23.17 26.75
CA THR A 17 23.62 -22.86 25.92
C THR A 17 24.08 -22.26 24.60
N ALA A 18 24.28 -23.10 23.57
CA ALA A 18 24.33 -22.63 22.22
C ALA A 18 22.92 -22.09 22.03
N VAL A 19 22.82 -20.77 22.17
CA VAL A 19 21.62 -20.03 21.87
C VAL A 19 21.46 -20.21 20.36
N ALA A 20 20.85 -21.32 19.98
CA ALA A 20 20.13 -21.43 18.73
C ALA A 20 18.93 -20.50 18.91
N HIS A 21 19.22 -19.19 18.85
CA HIS A 21 18.23 -18.21 18.45
C HIS A 21 17.83 -18.65 17.07
N GLU A 22 16.73 -19.38 16.99
CA GLU A 22 16.04 -19.62 15.74
C GLU A 22 15.78 -18.24 15.11
N GLU A 23 16.53 -17.94 14.05
CA GLU A 23 16.36 -16.80 13.15
C GLU A 23 15.05 -16.95 12.33
N GLY A 24 13.92 -17.18 13.02
CA GLY A 24 12.65 -17.58 12.42
C GLY A 24 11.60 -16.49 12.29
N GLN A 25 11.86 -15.25 12.71
CA GLN A 25 10.76 -14.28 12.87
C GLN A 25 11.11 -12.79 12.76
N GLN A 26 12.10 -12.42 11.92
CA GLN A 26 12.71 -11.08 12.00
C GLN A 26 12.47 -10.13 10.82
N HIS A 27 11.46 -10.35 9.97
CA HIS A 27 11.11 -9.40 8.88
C HIS A 27 9.70 -8.74 8.88
N PRO A 28 8.94 -8.62 10.00
CA PRO A 28 7.77 -7.73 10.03
C PRO A 28 8.12 -6.26 10.36
N ILE A 29 9.03 -6.02 11.33
CA ILE A 29 9.31 -4.67 11.85
C ILE A 29 9.88 -3.71 10.80
N ARG A 30 10.81 -4.20 9.98
CA ARG A 30 11.42 -3.40 8.92
C ARG A 30 10.39 -3.02 7.84
N LEU A 31 9.44 -3.92 7.58
CA LEU A 31 8.36 -3.69 6.62
C LEU A 31 7.41 -2.60 7.13
N TYR A 32 6.98 -2.66 8.40
CA TYR A 32 6.16 -1.59 8.99
C TYR A 32 6.84 -0.22 8.98
N LEU A 33 8.15 -0.14 9.27
CA LEU A 33 8.89 1.13 9.21
C LEU A 33 8.97 1.69 7.79
N VAL A 34 9.25 0.85 6.79
CA VAL A 34 9.30 1.28 5.37
C VAL A 34 7.95 1.82 4.94
N VAL A 35 6.86 1.16 5.32
CA VAL A 35 5.48 1.54 4.98
C VAL A 35 5.09 2.82 5.67
N TRP A 36 5.45 2.96 6.95
CA TRP A 36 5.22 4.16 7.71
C TRP A 36 5.90 5.37 7.05
N VAL A 37 7.16 5.24 6.63
CA VAL A 37 7.87 6.29 5.90
C VAL A 37 7.21 6.59 4.55
N TRP A 38 6.89 5.55 3.77
CA TRP A 38 6.23 5.71 2.47
C TRP A 38 4.86 6.40 2.58
N LEU A 39 4.05 6.05 3.57
CA LEU A 39 2.76 6.70 3.85
C LEU A 39 2.96 8.14 4.31
N PHE A 40 3.97 8.42 5.12
CA PHE A 40 4.31 9.77 5.55
C PHE A 40 4.68 10.65 4.35
N VAL A 41 5.55 10.15 3.45
CA VAL A 41 5.95 10.85 2.23
C VAL A 41 4.73 11.11 1.33
N LEU A 42 3.89 10.10 1.09
CA LEU A 42 2.66 10.28 0.31
C LEU A 42 1.69 11.27 0.95
N SER A 43 1.53 11.23 2.27
CA SER A 43 0.64 12.15 2.99
C SER A 43 1.16 13.58 2.91
N THR A 44 2.48 13.77 2.97
CA THR A 44 3.14 15.07 2.80
C THR A 44 2.96 15.57 1.37
N PHE A 45 3.16 14.71 0.37
CA PHE A 45 2.94 15.06 -1.03
C PHE A 45 1.47 15.41 -1.29
N SER A 46 0.53 14.69 -0.66
CA SER A 46 -0.89 15.00 -0.71
C SER A 46 -1.22 16.37 -0.14
N TYR A 47 -0.56 16.74 0.96
CA TYR A 47 -0.71 18.06 1.56
C TYR A 47 -0.09 19.16 0.68
N LEU A 48 1.07 18.90 0.07
CA LEU A 48 1.74 19.85 -0.81
C LEU A 48 0.89 20.15 -2.05
N VAL A 49 0.33 19.10 -2.66
CA VAL A 49 -0.62 19.22 -3.77
C VAL A 49 -1.82 20.08 -3.41
N ASP A 50 -2.40 19.86 -2.23
CA ASP A 50 -3.53 20.65 -1.74
C ASP A 50 -3.11 22.11 -1.49
N TYR A 51 -1.90 22.32 -0.97
CA TYR A 51 -1.31 23.65 -0.75
C TYR A 51 -1.08 24.45 -2.03
N PHE A 52 -0.79 23.81 -3.16
CA PHE A 52 -0.61 24.51 -4.44
C PHE A 52 -1.91 25.05 -5.04
N HIS A 53 -3.08 24.84 -4.41
CA HIS A 53 -4.38 25.43 -4.78
C HIS A 53 -4.67 25.43 -6.29
N LEU A 54 -4.25 24.37 -6.99
CA LEU A 54 -4.35 24.26 -8.44
C LEU A 54 -5.82 24.28 -8.85
N GLN A 55 -6.26 25.30 -9.58
CA GLN A 55 -7.66 25.46 -9.99
C GLN A 55 -8.00 24.57 -11.21
N GLY A 56 -9.24 24.06 -11.28
CA GLY A 56 -9.75 23.29 -12.42
C GLY A 56 -9.50 21.77 -12.34
N MET A 57 -9.38 21.10 -13.50
CA MET A 57 -9.18 19.64 -13.63
C MET A 57 -7.95 19.12 -12.90
N LEU A 58 -6.89 19.93 -12.76
CA LEU A 58 -5.65 19.51 -12.08
C LEU A 58 -5.91 19.09 -10.63
N ARG A 59 -6.86 19.74 -9.95
CA ARG A 59 -7.22 19.40 -8.56
C ARG A 59 -7.83 18.01 -8.47
N TRP A 60 -8.76 17.72 -9.37
CA TRP A 60 -9.45 16.44 -9.45
C TRP A 60 -8.49 15.29 -9.78
N THR A 61 -7.66 15.45 -10.82
CA THR A 61 -6.73 14.38 -11.23
C THR A 61 -5.70 14.10 -10.15
N LEU A 62 -5.20 15.13 -9.47
CA LEU A 62 -4.14 14.99 -8.48
C LEU A 62 -4.65 14.39 -7.17
N ILE A 63 -5.86 14.75 -6.73
CA ILE A 63 -6.53 14.10 -5.59
C ILE A 63 -6.75 12.61 -5.90
N LEU A 64 -7.30 12.28 -7.07
CA LEU A 64 -7.54 10.89 -7.48
C LEU A 64 -6.25 10.09 -7.60
N LEU A 65 -5.20 10.69 -8.19
CA LEU A 65 -3.89 10.07 -8.34
C LEU A 65 -3.26 9.78 -6.97
N LEU A 66 -3.30 10.74 -6.04
CA LEU A 66 -2.78 10.55 -4.69
C LEU A 66 -3.59 9.54 -3.89
N MET A 67 -4.90 9.53 -4.07
CA MET A 67 -5.81 8.58 -3.45
C MET A 67 -5.54 7.15 -3.94
N MET A 68 -5.31 6.97 -5.25
CA MET A 68 -4.88 5.71 -5.85
C MET A 68 -3.47 5.29 -5.40
N LEU A 69 -2.52 6.23 -5.34
CA LEU A 69 -1.15 5.92 -4.95
C LEU A 69 -1.09 5.47 -3.49
N LYS A 70 -1.80 6.16 -2.59
CA LYS A 70 -1.91 5.78 -1.17
C LYS A 70 -2.59 4.42 -1.00
N ALA A 71 -3.75 4.22 -1.64
CA ALA A 71 -4.49 2.96 -1.54
C ALA A 71 -3.71 1.79 -2.16
N GLY A 72 -3.12 2.00 -3.34
CA GLY A 72 -2.29 1.01 -4.04
C GLY A 72 -1.05 0.62 -3.26
N LEU A 73 -0.40 1.58 -2.59
CA LEU A 73 0.76 1.30 -1.74
C LEU A 73 0.37 0.50 -0.48
N ILE A 74 -0.76 0.83 0.14
CA ILE A 74 -1.30 0.04 1.27
C ILE A 74 -1.62 -1.38 0.79
N VAL A 75 -2.28 -1.52 -0.37
CA VAL A 75 -2.65 -2.82 -0.93
C VAL A 75 -1.40 -3.62 -1.32
N ALA A 76 -0.45 -3.06 -2.05
CA ALA A 76 0.79 -3.73 -2.43
C ALA A 76 1.55 -4.22 -1.20
N VAL A 77 1.68 -3.38 -0.17
CA VAL A 77 2.39 -3.74 1.06
C VAL A 77 1.66 -4.82 1.87
N PHE A 78 0.36 -4.63 2.14
CA PHE A 78 -0.39 -5.56 2.98
C PHE A 78 -0.74 -6.85 2.24
N MET A 79 -0.80 -6.84 0.90
CA MET A 79 -1.07 -8.04 0.10
C MET A 79 0.16 -8.80 -0.37
N HIS A 80 1.32 -8.16 -0.58
CA HIS A 80 2.50 -8.86 -1.08
C HIS A 80 3.00 -9.97 -0.13
N MET A 81 2.55 -9.98 1.14
CA MET A 81 2.86 -11.01 2.13
C MET A 81 1.93 -12.22 2.19
N LYS A 82 0.86 -12.34 1.38
CA LYS A 82 -0.04 -13.51 1.42
C LYS A 82 -0.53 -13.96 0.04
N TRP A 83 0.21 -14.91 -0.54
CA TRP A 83 -0.03 -15.49 -1.87
C TRP A 83 -1.31 -16.38 -1.95
N GLU A 84 -2.04 -16.64 -0.86
CA GLU A 84 -3.30 -17.43 -0.90
C GLU A 84 -4.60 -16.60 -0.97
N ARG A 85 -4.56 -15.25 -0.87
CA ARG A 85 -5.77 -14.40 -0.74
C ARG A 85 -5.87 -13.26 -1.78
N LEU A 86 -5.44 -13.49 -3.02
CA LEU A 86 -5.60 -12.50 -4.10
C LEU A 86 -7.07 -12.10 -4.30
N ALA A 87 -8.00 -13.04 -4.17
CA ALA A 87 -9.45 -12.79 -4.29
C ALA A 87 -9.98 -11.76 -3.28
N LEU A 88 -9.43 -11.72 -2.06
CA LEU A 88 -9.91 -10.82 -1.00
C LEU A 88 -9.38 -9.40 -1.15
N GLY A 89 -8.19 -9.24 -1.74
CA GLY A 89 -7.73 -7.90 -2.10
C GLY A 89 -8.37 -7.37 -3.37
N TYR A 90 -8.64 -8.22 -4.35
CA TYR A 90 -9.50 -7.84 -5.48
C TYR A 90 -10.88 -7.41 -4.98
N ALA A 91 -11.48 -8.09 -4.00
CA ALA A 91 -12.77 -7.66 -3.43
C ALA A 91 -12.73 -6.27 -2.75
N ILE A 92 -11.57 -5.82 -2.24
CA ILE A 92 -11.38 -4.49 -1.63
C ILE A 92 -10.97 -3.43 -2.66
N LEU A 93 -10.24 -3.82 -3.71
CA LEU A 93 -9.79 -2.93 -4.79
C LEU A 93 -10.85 -2.73 -5.87
N LEU A 94 -11.73 -3.71 -6.06
CA LEU A 94 -12.81 -3.69 -7.05
C LEU A 94 -13.82 -2.56 -6.79
N PRO A 95 -14.29 -2.29 -5.54
CA PRO A 95 -15.18 -1.16 -5.29
C PRO A 95 -14.55 0.21 -5.66
N PRO A 96 -13.31 0.54 -5.24
CA PRO A 96 -12.62 1.76 -5.69
C PRO A 96 -12.51 1.87 -7.21
N VAL A 97 -12.10 0.78 -7.89
CA VAL A 97 -11.93 0.79 -9.36
C VAL A 97 -13.28 0.95 -10.07
N ALA A 98 -14.33 0.30 -9.58
CA ALA A 98 -15.68 0.46 -10.12
C ALA A 98 -16.17 1.91 -10.01
N VAL A 99 -15.95 2.56 -8.87
CA VAL A 99 -16.29 3.99 -8.66
C VAL A 99 -15.49 4.88 -9.62
N LEU A 100 -14.20 4.58 -9.85
CA LEU A 100 -13.38 5.33 -10.82
C LEU A 100 -13.89 5.20 -12.25
N ILE A 101 -14.27 3.99 -12.67
CA ILE A 101 -14.84 3.76 -14.01
C ILE A 101 -16.18 4.51 -14.14
N PHE A 102 -17.04 4.42 -13.13
CA PHE A 102 -18.32 5.12 -13.12
C PHE A 102 -18.14 6.65 -13.22
N MET A 103 -17.24 7.20 -12.41
CA MET A 103 -16.90 8.63 -12.44
C MET A 103 -16.33 9.04 -13.80
N ALA A 104 -15.46 8.22 -14.41
CA ALA A 104 -14.91 8.50 -15.74
C ALA A 104 -16.00 8.53 -16.82
N ILE A 105 -16.96 7.61 -16.78
CA ILE A 105 -18.09 7.60 -17.71
C ILE A 105 -18.98 8.83 -17.51
N MET A 106 -19.30 9.20 -16.27
CA MET A 106 -20.07 10.40 -15.94
C MET A 106 -19.37 11.70 -16.40
N MET A 107 -18.05 11.76 -16.28
CA MET A 107 -17.25 12.88 -16.78
C MET A 107 -17.40 13.05 -18.29
N LEU A 108 -17.33 11.95 -19.04
CA LEU A 108 -17.50 11.98 -20.50
C LEU A 108 -18.93 12.41 -20.90
N GLU A 109 -19.95 11.92 -20.19
CA GLU A 109 -21.33 12.34 -20.43
C GLU A 109 -21.56 13.84 -20.14
N ALA A 110 -20.92 14.37 -19.09
CA ALA A 110 -20.98 15.79 -18.75
C ALA A 110 -20.44 16.68 -19.88
N ASP A 111 -19.30 16.31 -20.47
CA ASP A 111 -18.74 17.02 -21.63
C ASP A 111 -19.63 16.93 -22.86
N HIS A 112 -20.20 15.75 -23.16
CA HIS A 112 -21.16 15.59 -24.27
C HIS A 112 -22.42 16.43 -24.09
N THR A 113 -22.92 16.52 -22.86
CA THR A 113 -24.09 17.36 -22.52
C THR A 113 -23.78 18.84 -22.69
N LEU A 114 -22.60 19.29 -22.27
CA LEU A 114 -22.16 20.68 -22.41
C LEU A 114 -21.99 21.05 -23.89
N LEU A 115 -21.33 20.21 -24.69
CA LEU A 115 -21.14 20.43 -26.12
C LEU A 115 -22.46 20.47 -26.88
N SER A 116 -23.39 19.57 -26.58
CA SER A 116 -24.72 19.55 -27.22
C SER A 116 -25.52 20.81 -26.91
N ARG A 117 -25.44 21.33 -25.67
CA ARG A 117 -26.06 22.60 -25.27
C ARG A 117 -25.45 23.79 -26.00
N LEU A 118 -24.13 23.85 -26.13
CA LEU A 118 -23.44 24.92 -26.88
C LEU A 118 -23.76 24.86 -28.37
N GLN A 119 -23.80 23.66 -28.96
CA GLN A 119 -24.18 23.47 -30.36
C GLN A 119 -25.61 23.93 -30.62
N PHE A 120 -26.56 23.58 -29.74
CA PHE A 120 -27.94 24.06 -29.83
C PHE A 120 -28.02 25.58 -29.73
N LEU A 121 -27.34 26.19 -28.74
CA LEU A 121 -27.31 27.64 -28.55
C LEU A 121 -26.66 28.38 -29.73
N SER A 122 -25.62 27.80 -30.33
CA SER A 122 -24.93 28.34 -31.52
C SER A 122 -25.75 28.25 -32.81
N ARG A 123 -26.74 27.36 -32.88
CA ARG A 123 -27.58 27.13 -34.06
C ARG A 123 -28.83 28.01 -34.09
N THR A 124 -29.08 28.77 -33.03
CA THR A 124 -30.18 29.75 -32.95
C THR A 124 -29.61 31.18 -32.92
N PRO A 125 -29.26 31.77 -34.08
CA PRO A 125 -29.13 33.22 -34.17
C PRO A 125 -30.55 33.81 -34.24
N GLY A 126 -30.94 34.53 -33.18
CA GLY A 126 -32.01 35.52 -33.27
C GLY A 126 -31.45 36.82 -33.83
#